data_AF-A0A0R3SP43-F1
#
_entry.id   AF-A0A0R3SP43-F1
#
_cell.length_a   1.000
_cell.length_b   1.000
_cell.length_c   1.000
_cell.angle_alpha   90.00
_cell.angle_beta   90.00
_cell.angle_gamma   90.00
#
_symmetry.space_group_name_H-M   'P 1'
#
loop_
_entity.id
_entity.type
_entity.pdbx_description
1 polymer ?
#
loop_
_entity_poly.entity_id
_entity_poly.type
_entity_poly.pdbx_seq_one_letter_code
_entity_poly.pdbx_strand_id
1 'polypeptide(L)'
;MISRINVDNVVDIWVVANVTMNEDLISSCLATIRGHIDDLMDDSRFFTYTEPKGMAKMICDESNLSEVGSSSENHESTSSPIDQLLTKWLSNSESNTLGTSVDVVARFEDLISGLNLQSIPIEILGELSTKP
;
A
#
# COMPACT_ATOMS: atom_id res chain seq x y z
N MET A 1 -3.33 -9.87 24.04
CA MET A 1 -2.02 -9.20 24.20
C MET A 1 -2.20 -7.83 23.58
N ILE A 2 -2.06 -6.74 24.34
CA ILE A 2 -2.18 -5.39 23.76
C ILE A 2 -0.93 -5.18 22.91
N SER A 3 -1.10 -5.06 21.60
CA SER A 3 0.00 -4.69 20.71
C SER A 3 0.55 -3.34 21.19
N ARG A 4 1.88 -3.20 21.25
CA ARG A 4 2.50 -1.90 21.55
C ARG A 4 2.36 -0.92 20.37
N ILE A 5 1.95 -1.42 19.21
CA ILE A 5 1.63 -0.65 18.02
C ILE A 5 0.18 -0.16 18.13
N ASN A 6 -0.03 1.14 17.97
CA ASN A 6 -1.32 1.81 18.00
C ASN A 6 -1.36 2.95 16.98
N VAL A 7 -2.51 3.59 16.80
CA VAL A 7 -2.69 4.66 15.80
C VAL A 7 -1.72 5.84 15.99
N ASP A 8 -1.34 6.14 17.23
CA ASP A 8 -0.46 7.28 17.55
C ASP A 8 1.00 7.04 17.11
N ASN A 9 1.43 5.77 17.02
CA ASN A 9 2.83 5.42 16.77
C ASN A 9 3.07 4.55 15.54
N VAL A 10 2.01 4.05 14.89
CA VAL A 10 2.12 3.08 13.81
C VAL A 10 2.88 3.64 12.60
N VAL A 11 2.74 4.94 12.29
CA VAL A 11 3.49 5.56 11.18
C VAL A 11 4.98 5.55 11.46
N ASP A 12 5.41 5.97 12.64
CA ASP A 12 6.84 6.04 12.98
C ASP A 12 7.47 4.63 12.96
N ILE A 13 6.74 3.64 13.49
CA ILE A 13 7.17 2.23 13.47
C ILE A 13 7.20 1.69 12.05
N TRP A 14 6.18 1.99 11.23
CA TRP A 14 6.09 1.58 9.83
C TRP A 14 7.25 2.13 8.99
N VAL A 15 7.57 3.41 9.17
CA VAL A 15 8.71 4.07 8.52
C VAL A 15 10.01 3.35 8.86
N VAL A 16 10.28 3.12 10.15
CA VAL A 16 11.49 2.40 10.59
C VAL A 16 11.51 0.99 10.04
N ALA A 17 10.38 0.28 10.06
CA ALA A 17 10.27 -1.08 9.56
C ALA A 17 10.59 -1.17 8.06
N ASN A 18 10.09 -0.24 7.25
CA ASN A 18 10.35 -0.20 5.81
C ASN A 18 11.80 0.19 5.50
N VAL A 19 12.32 1.26 6.12
CA VAL A 19 13.72 1.70 5.90
C VAL A 19 14.73 0.63 6.30
N THR A 20 14.42 -0.17 7.35
CA THR A 20 15.28 -1.27 7.81
C THR A 20 14.95 -2.62 7.15
N MET A 21 13.94 -2.66 6.27
CA MET A 21 13.43 -3.89 5.64
C MET A 21 13.08 -5.01 6.65
N ASN A 22 12.58 -4.64 7.83
CA ASN A 22 12.22 -5.57 8.88
C ASN A 22 10.80 -6.14 8.63
N GLU A 23 10.73 -7.31 8.00
CA GLU A 23 9.47 -7.92 7.57
C GLU A 23 8.51 -8.27 8.70
N ASP A 24 9.03 -8.71 9.84
CA ASP A 24 8.22 -9.07 11.00
C ASP A 24 7.55 -7.81 11.58
N LEU A 25 8.29 -6.71 11.63
CA LEU A 25 7.77 -5.42 12.09
C LEU A 25 6.79 -4.81 11.09
N ILE A 26 7.07 -4.90 9.78
CA ILE A 26 6.13 -4.50 8.72
C ILE A 26 4.82 -5.27 8.89
N SER A 27 4.89 -6.60 9.03
CA SER A 27 3.70 -7.45 9.18
C SER A 27 2.94 -7.16 10.48
N SER A 28 3.65 -6.83 11.56
CA SER A 28 3.05 -6.46 12.85
C SER A 28 2.28 -5.13 12.80
N CYS A 29 2.65 -4.22 11.89
CA CYS A 29 1.96 -2.93 11.74
C CYS A 29 0.62 -3.06 11.00
N LEU A 30 0.49 -4.03 10.07
CA LEU A 30 -0.66 -4.16 9.17
C LEU A 30 -2.00 -4.18 9.90
N ALA A 31 -2.11 -4.90 11.02
CA ALA A 31 -3.35 -4.97 11.78
C ALA A 31 -3.83 -3.60 12.30
N THR A 32 -2.90 -2.72 12.67
CA THR A 32 -3.23 -1.37 13.17
C THR A 32 -3.50 -0.43 12.01
N ILE A 33 -2.70 -0.55 10.93
CA ILE A 33 -2.86 0.21 9.69
C ILE A 33 -4.25 -0.04 9.10
N ARG A 34 -4.67 -1.31 9.00
CA ARG A 34 -5.98 -1.69 8.48
C ARG A 34 -7.12 -0.93 9.16
N GLY A 35 -7.12 -0.87 10.49
CA GLY A 35 -8.19 -0.24 11.25
C GLY A 35 -8.23 1.29 11.14
N HIS A 36 -7.21 1.92 10.57
CA HIS A 36 -7.05 3.37 10.53
C HIS A 36 -6.51 3.85 9.17
N ILE A 37 -6.68 3.06 8.11
CA ILE A 37 -6.02 3.33 6.82
C ILE A 37 -6.45 4.69 6.26
N ASP A 38 -7.72 5.06 6.44
CA ASP A 38 -8.27 6.35 6.01
C ASP A 38 -7.55 7.52 6.69
N ASP A 39 -7.23 7.41 7.99
CA ASP A 39 -6.48 8.43 8.73
C ASP A 39 -5.02 8.50 8.27
N LEU A 40 -4.44 7.35 7.91
CA LEU A 40 -3.04 7.24 7.47
C LEU A 40 -2.83 7.72 6.02
N MET A 41 -3.87 7.71 5.20
CA MET A 41 -3.82 8.15 3.81
C MET A 41 -3.45 9.62 3.64
N ASP A 42 -3.55 10.43 4.69
CA ASP A 42 -3.17 11.85 4.67
C ASP A 42 -1.79 12.13 5.27
N ASP A 43 -1.13 11.13 5.88
CA ASP A 43 0.26 11.27 6.35
C ASP A 43 1.24 10.98 5.20
N SER A 44 1.93 12.01 4.72
CA SER A 44 2.90 11.87 3.63
C SER A 44 4.04 10.90 3.96
N ARG A 45 4.48 10.83 5.22
CA ARG A 45 5.58 9.96 5.66
C ARG A 45 5.25 8.49 5.47
N PHE A 46 3.97 8.16 5.63
CA PHE A 46 3.46 6.81 5.38
C PHE A 46 3.85 6.36 3.97
N PHE A 47 3.63 7.18 2.94
CA PHE A 47 3.95 6.83 1.56
C PHE A 47 5.42 7.03 1.19
N THR A 48 6.03 8.14 1.61
CA THR A 48 7.41 8.49 1.24
C THR A 48 8.40 7.40 1.62
N TYR A 49 8.24 6.80 2.80
CA TYR A 49 9.15 5.78 3.32
C TYR A 49 8.63 4.35 3.18
N THR A 50 7.47 4.14 2.56
CA THR A 50 7.03 2.78 2.23
C THR A 50 7.86 2.25 1.08
N GLU A 51 8.51 1.11 1.29
CA GLU A 51 9.31 0.43 0.27
C GLU A 51 8.43 -0.53 -0.53
N PRO A 52 8.80 -0.92 -1.77
CA PRO A 52 7.98 -1.80 -2.62
C PRO A 52 7.49 -3.06 -1.91
N LYS A 53 8.31 -3.63 -1.03
CA LYS A 53 7.95 -4.82 -0.24
C LYS A 53 6.90 -4.55 0.84
N GLY A 54 6.97 -3.40 1.50
CA GLY A 54 5.93 -2.98 2.45
C GLY A 54 4.61 -2.73 1.75
N MET A 55 4.67 -2.09 0.57
CA MET A 55 3.51 -1.89 -0.28
C MET A 55 2.91 -3.22 -0.76
N ALA A 56 3.73 -4.17 -1.21
CA ALA A 56 3.29 -5.51 -1.59
C ALA A 56 2.53 -6.21 -0.47
N LYS A 57 3.05 -6.16 0.77
CA LYS A 57 2.37 -6.74 1.94
C LYS A 57 1.02 -6.08 2.23
N MET A 58 0.89 -4.77 2.00
CA MET A 58 -0.36 -4.04 2.19
C MET A 58 -1.43 -4.41 1.16
N ILE A 59 -1.02 -4.56 -0.11
CA ILE A 59 -1.90 -4.94 -1.23
C ILE A 59 -2.35 -6.40 -1.10
N CYS A 60 -1.43 -7.30 -0.72
CA CYS A 60 -1.71 -8.72 -0.57
C CYS A 60 -2.47 -9.07 0.72
N ASP A 61 -2.62 -8.13 1.64
CA ASP A 61 -3.43 -8.34 2.83
C ASP A 61 -4.91 -8.25 2.44
N GLU A 62 -5.53 -9.41 2.14
CA GLU A 62 -6.94 -9.57 1.72
C GLU A 62 -7.94 -8.87 2.64
N SER A 63 -7.51 -8.61 3.86
CA SER A 63 -8.23 -7.87 4.88
C SER A 63 -8.37 -6.36 4.59
N ASN A 64 -7.41 -5.74 3.88
CA ASN A 64 -7.51 -4.35 3.42
C ASN A 64 -8.51 -4.18 2.26
N LEU A 65 -8.91 -5.28 1.62
CA LEU A 65 -9.87 -5.31 0.50
C LEU A 65 -11.33 -5.39 0.95
N SER A 66 -11.62 -5.83 2.18
CA SER A 66 -12.95 -6.34 2.51
C SER A 66 -13.91 -5.37 3.21
N GLU A 67 -13.49 -4.17 3.65
CA GLU A 67 -14.35 -3.31 4.50
C GLU A 67 -14.73 -1.94 3.90
N VAL A 68 -14.17 -1.50 2.78
CA VAL A 68 -14.46 -0.16 2.22
C VAL A 68 -15.59 -0.17 1.16
N GLY A 69 -16.35 -1.26 1.06
CA GLY A 69 -17.28 -1.49 -0.06
C GLY A 69 -18.76 -1.71 0.29
N SER A 70 -19.25 -1.32 1.46
CA SER A 70 -20.65 -1.57 1.86
C SER A 70 -21.45 -0.32 2.26
N SER A 71 -21.20 0.82 1.61
CA SER A 71 -22.13 1.95 1.66
C SER A 71 -22.53 2.41 0.26
N SER A 72 -23.64 1.81 -0.19
CA SER A 72 -24.71 2.34 -1.05
C SER A 72 -24.37 3.26 -2.23
N GLU A 73 -24.70 2.74 -3.43
CA GLU A 73 -25.47 3.45 -4.45
C GLU A 73 -24.98 4.84 -4.85
N ASN A 74 -23.97 4.89 -5.72
CA ASN A 74 -23.93 5.77 -6.89
C ASN A 74 -22.84 5.27 -7.83
N HIS A 75 -23.19 5.03 -9.10
CA HIS A 75 -22.23 4.75 -10.17
C HIS A 75 -21.44 6.02 -10.50
N GLU A 76 -20.55 6.42 -9.62
CA GLU A 76 -19.39 7.22 -9.95
C GLU A 76 -18.19 6.31 -9.73
N SER A 77 -17.32 6.16 -10.73
CA SER A 77 -16.17 5.25 -10.69
C SER A 77 -15.16 5.70 -9.63
N THR A 78 -15.47 5.49 -8.36
CA THR A 78 -14.57 5.72 -7.24
C THR A 78 -13.51 4.63 -7.29
N SER A 79 -12.29 5.03 -7.59
CA SER A 79 -11.07 4.22 -7.57
C SER A 79 -11.04 3.29 -6.35
N SER A 80 -10.69 2.01 -6.54
CA SER A 80 -10.58 1.03 -5.44
C SER A 80 -9.65 1.57 -4.35
N PRO A 81 -9.85 1.24 -3.06
CA PRO A 81 -8.92 1.65 -1.99
C PRO A 81 -7.47 1.29 -2.30
N ILE A 82 -7.24 0.14 -2.96
CA ILE A 82 -5.91 -0.27 -3.43
C ILE A 82 -5.38 0.66 -4.53
N ASP A 83 -6.22 1.04 -5.49
CA ASP A 83 -5.83 1.94 -6.56
C ASP A 83 -5.44 3.31 -5.99
N GLN A 84 -6.18 3.80 -4.99
CA GLN A 84 -5.85 5.05 -4.28
C GLN A 84 -4.53 4.94 -3.51
N LEU A 85 -4.31 3.82 -2.81
CA LEU A 85 -3.08 3.54 -2.06
C LEU A 85 -1.86 3.50 -2.99
N LEU A 86 -1.96 2.76 -4.10
CA LEU A 86 -0.94 2.65 -5.14
C LEU A 86 -0.66 4.01 -5.77
N THR A 87 -1.70 4.76 -6.13
CA THR A 87 -1.56 6.08 -6.76
C THR A 87 -0.85 7.06 -5.83
N LYS A 88 -1.26 7.12 -4.55
CA LYS A 88 -0.62 7.98 -3.55
C LYS A 88 0.84 7.57 -3.33
N TRP A 89 1.13 6.28 -3.25
CA TRP A 89 2.49 5.78 -3.06
C TRP A 89 3.43 6.09 -4.23
N LEU A 90 2.99 5.84 -5.47
CA LEU A 90 3.75 6.17 -6.67
C LEU A 90 3.92 7.69 -6.83
N SER A 91 2.94 8.48 -6.45
CA SER A 91 3.03 9.95 -6.51
C SER A 91 3.99 10.52 -5.45
N ASN A 92 4.21 9.80 -4.35
CA ASN A 92 5.14 10.21 -3.28
C ASN A 92 6.58 9.70 -3.48
N SER A 93 6.85 8.88 -4.51
CA SER A 93 8.19 8.32 -4.74
C SER A 93 9.20 9.31 -5.30
N GLU A 94 8.73 10.43 -5.88
CA GLU A 94 9.60 11.51 -6.35
C GLU A 94 10.24 12.32 -5.21
N SER A 95 9.73 12.19 -3.98
CA SER A 95 10.07 13.03 -2.82
C SER A 95 10.91 12.31 -1.76
N ASN A 96 11.62 11.23 -2.11
CA ASN A 96 12.50 10.56 -1.16
C ASN A 96 13.70 11.47 -0.79
N THR A 97 14.05 11.46 0.50
CA THR A 97 14.93 12.40 1.21
C THR A 97 16.42 12.36 0.82
N LEU A 98 16.77 11.71 -0.29
CA LEU A 98 18.15 11.56 -0.75
C LEU A 98 18.42 12.21 -2.12
N GLY A 99 17.56 13.12 -2.59
CA GLY A 99 17.83 13.95 -3.77
C GLY A 99 17.94 13.23 -5.11
N THR A 100 17.73 11.92 -5.13
CA THR A 100 17.59 11.10 -6.34
C THR A 100 16.12 10.77 -6.51
N SER A 101 15.47 11.37 -7.50
CA SER A 101 14.13 10.95 -7.95
C SER A 101 14.14 9.43 -8.09
N VAL A 102 13.34 8.71 -7.31
CA VAL A 102 13.13 7.29 -7.61
C VAL A 102 12.43 7.24 -8.94
N ASP A 103 13.00 6.49 -9.88
CA ASP A 103 12.30 6.18 -11.11
C ASP A 103 11.01 5.44 -10.74
N VAL A 104 9.87 6.09 -10.95
CA VAL A 104 8.53 5.57 -10.66
C VAL A 104 8.34 4.23 -11.35
N VAL A 105 8.92 4.05 -12.56
CA VAL A 105 8.87 2.80 -13.31
C VAL A 105 9.66 1.72 -12.58
N ALA A 106 10.91 1.99 -12.19
CA ALA A 106 11.72 1.01 -11.46
C ALA A 106 11.08 0.60 -10.13
N ARG A 107 10.48 1.56 -9.40
CA ARG A 107 9.78 1.29 -8.14
C ARG A 107 8.53 0.44 -8.33
N PHE A 108 7.80 0.68 -9.42
CA PHE A 108 6.67 -0.15 -9.80
C PHE A 108 7.12 -1.55 -10.26
N GLU A 109 8.20 -1.67 -11.02
CA GLU A 109 8.81 -2.95 -11.41
C GLU A 109 9.23 -3.77 -10.19
N ASP A 110 9.84 -3.15 -9.18
CA ASP A 110 10.20 -3.80 -7.92
C ASP A 110 8.96 -4.29 -7.16
N LEU A 111 7.88 -3.51 -7.14
CA LEU A 111 6.61 -3.92 -6.55
C LEU A 111 6.06 -5.15 -7.25
N ILE A 112 5.92 -5.09 -8.58
CA ILE A 112 5.37 -6.19 -9.39
C ILE A 112 6.23 -7.45 -9.23
N SER A 113 7.56 -7.30 -9.14
CA SER A 113 8.49 -8.41 -8.90
C SER A 113 8.30 -9.05 -7.52
N GLY A 114 7.86 -8.27 -6.52
CA GLY A 114 7.55 -8.75 -5.18
C GLY A 114 6.15 -9.34 -5.02
N LEU A 115 5.23 -9.09 -5.96
CA LEU A 115 3.91 -9.67 -5.97
C LEU A 115 3.96 -11.08 -6.55
N ASN A 116 3.29 -12.03 -5.88
CA ASN A 116 3.05 -13.33 -6.49
C ASN A 116 1.92 -13.19 -7.54
N LEU A 117 2.29 -12.86 -8.77
CA LEU A 117 1.33 -12.68 -9.87
C LEU A 117 0.53 -13.97 -10.16
N GLN A 118 1.03 -15.15 -9.77
CA GLN A 118 0.31 -16.42 -9.92
C GLN A 118 -0.86 -16.56 -8.93
N SER A 119 -0.87 -15.79 -7.84
CA SER A 119 -2.00 -15.70 -6.92
C SER A 119 -3.01 -14.60 -7.30
N ILE A 120 -2.74 -13.81 -8.33
CA ILE A 120 -3.71 -12.83 -8.84
C ILE A 120 -4.68 -13.55 -9.78
N PRO A 121 -6.00 -13.50 -9.53
CA PRO A 121 -6.99 -14.10 -10.41
C PRO A 121 -6.84 -13.60 -11.85
N ILE A 122 -6.86 -14.54 -12.80
CA ILE A 122 -6.67 -14.25 -14.24
C ILE A 122 -7.73 -13.29 -14.77
N GLU A 123 -8.92 -13.23 -14.16
CA GLU A 123 -9.97 -12.30 -14.58
C GLU A 123 -9.52 -10.83 -14.50
N ILE A 124 -8.70 -10.48 -13.49
CA ILE A 124 -8.18 -9.11 -13.29
C ILE A 124 -7.14 -8.76 -14.37
N LEU A 125 -6.34 -9.74 -14.81
CA LEU A 125 -5.37 -9.55 -15.90
C LEU A 125 -6.04 -9.42 -17.26
N GLY A 126 -7.21 -10.04 -17.45
CA GLY A 126 -8.00 -9.95 -18.67
C GLY A 126 -8.58 -8.55 -18.93
N GLU A 127 -8.95 -7.82 -17.87
CA GLU A 127 -9.48 -6.46 -17.98
C GLU A 127 -8.43 -5.45 -18.49
N LEU A 128 -7.13 -5.66 -18.20
CA LEU A 128 -6.03 -4.85 -18.72
C LEU A 128 -5.76 -5.07 -20.22
N SER A 129 -6.17 -6.21 -20.77
CA SER A 129 -5.97 -6.57 -22.18
C SER A 129 -7.06 -6.00 -23.10
N THR A 130 -8.12 -5.39 -22.56
CA THR A 130 -9.28 -4.92 -23.35
C THR A 130 -9.43 -3.41 -23.30
N LYS A 131 -8.46 -2.70 -23.86
CA LYS A 131 -8.69 -1.36 -24.39
C LYS A 131 -8.26 -1.34 -25.86
N PRO A 132 -9.20 -1.26 -26.82
CA PRO A 132 -8.85 -0.99 -28.21
C PRO A 132 -8.26 0.42 -28.39
#